data_AF-A0A8J5KWA4-F1
#
_entry.id   AF-A0A8J5KWA4-F1
#
_cell.length_a   1.000
_cell.length_b   1.000
_cell.length_c   1.000
_cell.angle_alpha   90.00
_cell.angle_beta   90.00
_cell.angle_gamma   90.00
#
_symmetry.space_group_name_H-M   'P 1'
#
loop_
_entity.id
_entity.type
_entity.pdbx_description
1 polymer ?
#
loop_
_entity_poly.entity_id
_entity_poly.type
_entity_poly.pdbx_seq_one_letter_code
_entity_poly.pdbx_strand_id
1 'polypeptide(L)'
;MPRTTTEKLVANINYACGSGLADCRAIQEGGPCYSTDIIKVANYAMNAYYYGAGHEDFNCYFDGFGRIVYDDPRLRISLIKQTGSFMKQAGLLEDMIEFEV
;
A
#
# COMPACT_ATOMS: atom_id res chain seq x y z
N MET A 1 -18.82 14.78 -9.84
CA MET A 1 -17.71 13.89 -9.41
C MET A 1 -18.25 12.47 -9.38
N PRO A 2 -17.99 11.64 -10.41
CA PRO A 2 -18.70 10.38 -10.52
C PRO A 2 -18.01 9.27 -9.73
N ARG A 3 -18.87 8.42 -9.15
CA ARG A 3 -18.61 7.30 -8.24
C ARG A 3 -17.90 6.09 -8.89
N THR A 4 -17.12 6.31 -9.96
CA THR A 4 -16.46 5.25 -10.73
C THR A 4 -15.18 4.73 -10.08
N THR A 5 -14.69 5.35 -8.99
CA THR A 5 -13.49 4.92 -8.26
C THR A 5 -13.77 3.79 -7.27
N THR A 6 -14.91 3.80 -6.57
CA THR A 6 -15.21 2.80 -5.53
C THR A 6 -15.35 1.38 -6.07
N GLU A 7 -16.04 1.19 -7.19
CA GLU A 7 -16.19 -0.14 -7.83
C GLU A 7 -14.84 -0.70 -8.27
N LYS A 8 -13.97 0.16 -8.82
CA LYS A 8 -12.60 -0.21 -9.21
C LYS A 8 -11.72 -0.53 -8.01
N LEU A 9 -11.82 0.25 -6.92
CA LEU A 9 -11.10 -0.03 -5.67
C LEU A 9 -11.53 -1.39 -5.09
N VAL A 10 -12.82 -1.70 -5.08
CA VAL A 10 -13.33 -3.00 -4.63
C VAL A 10 -12.82 -4.13 -5.53
N ALA A 11 -12.82 -3.95 -6.86
CA ALA A 11 -12.27 -4.94 -7.79
C ALA A 11 -10.78 -5.20 -7.54
N ASN A 12 -10.00 -4.14 -7.33
CA ASN A 12 -8.56 -4.22 -7.04
C ASN A 12 -8.27 -4.90 -5.69
N ILE A 13 -9.06 -4.60 -4.64
CA ILE A 13 -8.99 -5.30 -3.35
C ILE A 13 -9.25 -6.80 -3.55
N ASN A 14 -10.33 -7.15 -4.25
CA ASN A 14 -10.69 -8.53 -4.49
C ASN A 14 -9.61 -9.28 -5.30
N TYR A 15 -9.02 -8.63 -6.29
CA TYR A 15 -7.89 -9.17 -7.06
C TYR A 15 -6.67 -9.43 -6.17
N ALA A 16 -6.24 -8.41 -5.40
CA ALA A 16 -5.10 -8.51 -4.50
C ALA A 16 -5.28 -9.64 -3.48
N CYS A 17 -6.43 -9.67 -2.79
CA CYS A 17 -6.72 -10.68 -1.78
C CYS A 17 -6.98 -12.08 -2.35
N GLY A 18 -7.59 -12.16 -3.54
CA GLY A 18 -7.90 -13.42 -4.21
C GLY A 18 -6.67 -14.11 -4.83
N SER A 19 -5.61 -13.35 -5.11
CA SER A 19 -4.36 -13.89 -5.68
C SER A 19 -3.62 -14.86 -4.75
N GLY A 20 -3.88 -14.80 -3.44
CA GLY A 20 -3.13 -15.55 -2.42
C GLY A 20 -1.74 -14.97 -2.10
N LEU A 21 -1.35 -13.86 -2.74
CA LEU A 21 -0.07 -13.18 -2.54
C LEU A 21 -0.16 -12.04 -1.52
N ALA A 22 -1.37 -11.55 -1.22
CA ALA A 22 -1.61 -10.50 -0.22
C ALA A 22 -2.21 -11.09 1.08
N ASP A 23 -1.70 -10.71 2.25
CA ASP A 23 -2.34 -11.03 3.53
C ASP A 23 -3.45 -10.03 3.86
N CYS A 24 -4.63 -10.23 3.30
CA CYS A 24 -5.77 -9.36 3.55
C CYS A 24 -6.47 -9.60 4.90
N ARG A 25 -5.99 -10.49 5.78
CA ARG A 25 -6.63 -10.71 7.09
C ARG A 25 -6.55 -9.48 7.98
N ALA A 26 -5.52 -8.67 7.80
CA ALA A 26 -5.31 -7.47 8.62
C ALA A 26 -6.36 -6.39 8.40
N ILE A 27 -6.96 -6.32 7.21
CA ILE A 27 -7.98 -5.32 6.82
C ILE A 27 -9.41 -5.82 6.99
N GLN A 28 -9.62 -7.09 7.33
CA GLN A 28 -10.94 -7.63 7.65
C GLN A 28 -11.43 -7.11 9.01
N GLU A 29 -12.74 -7.19 9.24
CA GLU A 29 -13.35 -6.81 10.51
C GLU A 29 -12.68 -7.55 11.68
N GLY A 30 -12.22 -6.79 12.68
CA GLY A 30 -11.45 -7.33 13.82
C GLY A 30 -9.94 -7.47 13.58
N GLY A 31 -9.45 -7.14 12.38
CA GLY A 31 -8.03 -7.11 12.05
C GLY A 31 -7.30 -5.84 12.54
N PRO A 32 -5.97 -5.89 12.72
CA PRO A 32 -5.16 -4.78 13.22
C PRO A 32 -5.14 -3.54 12.29
N CYS A 33 -5.45 -3.71 11.00
CA CYS A 33 -5.50 -2.65 9.99
C CYS A 33 -6.92 -2.44 9.44
N TYR A 34 -7.95 -2.90 10.16
CA TYR A 34 -9.34 -2.72 9.76
C TYR A 34 -9.67 -1.23 9.59
N SER A 35 -10.35 -0.89 8.49
CA SER A 35 -10.81 0.46 8.23
C SER A 35 -12.14 0.44 7.49
N THR A 36 -13.02 1.38 7.81
CA THR A 36 -14.25 1.63 7.04
C THR A 36 -14.00 2.49 5.80
N ASP A 37 -12.78 3.03 5.67
CA ASP A 37 -12.36 3.82 4.52
C ASP A 37 -11.82 2.90 3.42
N ILE A 38 -12.58 2.77 2.33
CA ILE A 38 -12.26 1.90 1.21
C ILE A 38 -10.91 2.24 0.56
N ILE A 39 -10.49 3.51 0.62
CA ILE A 39 -9.21 3.93 0.05
C ILE A 39 -8.08 3.34 0.89
N LYS A 40 -8.18 3.37 2.22
CA LYS A 40 -7.17 2.77 3.11
C LYS A 40 -7.09 1.26 2.97
N VAL A 41 -8.24 0.61 2.82
CA VAL A 41 -8.33 -0.84 2.60
C VAL A 41 -7.68 -1.22 1.26
N ALA A 42 -7.97 -0.47 0.19
CA ALA A 42 -7.35 -0.67 -1.12
C ALA A 42 -5.84 -0.47 -1.07
N ASN A 43 -5.38 0.64 -0.48
CA ASN A 43 -3.96 0.93 -0.28
C ASN A 43 -3.22 -0.26 0.35
N TYR A 44 -3.78 -0.80 1.44
CA TYR A 44 -3.16 -1.91 2.15
C TYR A 44 -3.15 -3.19 1.31
N ALA A 45 -4.30 -3.61 0.76
CA ALA A 45 -4.42 -4.85 0.01
C ALA A 45 -3.47 -4.89 -1.19
N MET A 46 -3.39 -3.77 -1.91
CA MET A 46 -2.62 -3.64 -3.14
C MET A 46 -1.12 -3.51 -2.86
N ASN A 47 -0.73 -2.83 -1.78
CA ASN A 47 0.65 -2.92 -1.28
C ASN A 47 1.01 -4.35 -0.90
N ALA A 48 0.20 -5.01 -0.07
CA ALA A 48 0.47 -6.39 0.33
C ALA A 48 0.62 -7.33 -0.89
N TYR A 49 -0.18 -7.14 -1.93
CA TYR A 49 -0.02 -7.85 -3.20
C TYR A 49 1.31 -7.54 -3.88
N TYR A 50 1.68 -6.26 -4.05
CA TYR A 50 2.94 -5.88 -4.68
C TYR A 50 4.15 -6.51 -4.00
N TYR A 51 4.15 -6.49 -2.66
CA TYR A 51 5.19 -7.12 -1.87
C TYR A 51 5.20 -8.65 -2.04
N GLY A 52 4.02 -9.29 -1.97
CA GLY A 52 3.91 -10.74 -2.15
C GLY A 52 4.16 -11.23 -3.58
N ALA A 53 3.96 -10.39 -4.58
CA ALA A 53 4.13 -10.69 -6.00
C ALA A 53 5.56 -10.45 -6.52
N GLY A 54 6.48 -10.03 -5.66
CA GLY A 54 7.91 -9.88 -6.01
C GLY A 54 8.35 -8.46 -6.38
N HIS A 55 7.54 -7.43 -6.08
CA HIS A 55 7.91 -6.02 -6.20
C HIS A 55 8.27 -5.58 -7.63
N GLU A 56 7.70 -6.21 -8.66
CA GLU A 56 7.92 -5.83 -10.05
C GLU A 56 6.97 -4.70 -10.47
N ASP A 57 7.45 -3.75 -11.29
CA ASP A 57 6.69 -2.55 -11.71
C ASP A 57 5.28 -2.85 -12.22
N PHE A 58 5.10 -3.96 -12.95
CA PHE A 58 3.81 -4.33 -13.52
C PHE A 58 2.79 -4.78 -12.46
N ASN A 59 3.23 -5.23 -11.28
CA ASN A 59 2.35 -5.58 -10.17
C ASN A 59 1.70 -4.35 -9.52
N CYS A 60 2.17 -3.13 -9.86
CA CYS A 60 1.63 -1.86 -9.39
C CYS A 60 0.58 -1.26 -10.35
N TYR A 61 0.34 -1.83 -11.53
CA TYR A 61 -0.50 -1.18 -12.55
C TYR A 61 -1.94 -0.89 -12.09
N PHE A 62 -2.63 -1.87 -11.49
CA PHE A 62 -3.96 -1.71 -10.86
C PHE A 62 -4.96 -0.81 -11.61
N ASP A 63 -5.08 -0.99 -12.93
CA ASP A 63 -5.94 -0.17 -13.82
C ASP A 63 -5.59 1.33 -13.83
N GLY A 64 -4.31 1.65 -13.65
CA GLY A 64 -3.76 3.01 -13.60
C GLY A 64 -3.89 3.70 -12.24
N PHE A 65 -4.36 3.00 -11.20
CA PHE A 65 -4.53 3.58 -9.85
C PHE A 65 -3.29 3.47 -8.97
N GLY A 66 -2.37 2.55 -9.26
CA GLY A 66 -1.15 2.37 -8.50
C GLY A 66 0.02 3.14 -9.11
N ARG A 67 0.75 3.84 -8.25
CA ARG A 67 2.05 4.42 -8.57
C ARG A 67 3.06 3.97 -7.53
N ILE A 68 4.20 3.45 -7.99
CA ILE A 68 5.34 3.19 -7.10
C ILE A 68 5.89 4.54 -6.66
N VAL A 69 5.89 4.76 -5.35
CA VAL A 69 6.57 5.87 -4.70
C VAL A 69 7.74 5.32 -3.90
N TYR A 70 8.88 5.96 -4.09
CA TYR A 70 10.08 5.66 -3.34
C TYR A 70 10.01 6.47 -2.05
N ASP A 71 9.71 5.81 -0.93
CA ASP A 71 9.85 6.45 0.36
C ASP A 71 11.34 6.49 0.71
N ASP A 72 12.05 7.54 0.28
CA ASP A 72 13.43 7.76 0.74
C ASP A 72 13.38 8.10 2.23
N PRO A 73 13.86 7.22 3.11
CA PRO A 73 13.85 7.48 4.54
C PRO A 73 14.61 8.76 4.87
N ARG A 74 15.59 9.18 4.05
CA ARG A 74 16.36 10.42 4.25
C ARG A 74 15.50 11.67 4.09
N LEU A 75 14.51 11.65 3.19
CA LEU A 75 13.57 12.76 2.98
C LEU A 75 12.54 12.84 4.12
N ARG A 76 12.03 11.70 4.60
CA ARG A 76 11.17 11.64 5.80
C ARG A 76 11.91 11.97 7.09
N ILE A 77 13.15 11.50 7.24
CA ILE A 77 14.00 11.76 8.39
C ILE A 77 14.27 13.28 8.54
N SER A 78 14.30 14.07 7.46
CA SER A 78 14.36 15.55 7.58
C SER A 78 13.16 16.16 8.33
N LEU A 79 11.99 15.51 8.30
CA LEU A 79 10.79 15.96 9.00
C LEU A 79 10.69 15.39 10.43
N ILE A 80 11.32 14.24 10.70
CA ILE A 80 11.25 13.53 12.00
C ILE A 80 12.49 13.78 12.88
N LYS A 81 13.56 14.37 12.33
CA LYS A 81 14.86 14.63 13.00
C LYS A 81 14.82 15.55 14.24
N GLN A 82 13.67 16.06 14.66
CA GLN A 82 13.62 16.94 15.83
C GLN A 82 13.55 16.20 17.18
N THR A 83 13.27 14.89 17.21
CA THR A 83 13.28 14.12 18.47
C THR A 83 13.98 12.78 18.29
N GLY A 84 15.18 12.67 18.87
CA GLY A 84 16.20 11.72 18.45
C GLY A 84 16.09 10.26 18.90
N SER A 85 16.99 9.49 18.28
CA SER A 85 17.57 8.21 18.71
C SER A 85 16.62 7.01 18.89
N PHE A 86 16.56 6.11 17.89
CA PHE A 86 16.78 4.67 18.07
C PHE A 86 16.75 3.91 16.71
N MET A 87 17.72 2.99 16.55
CA MET A 87 17.68 1.74 15.76
C MET A 87 17.65 1.79 14.22
N LYS A 88 18.86 1.69 13.65
CA LYS A 88 19.29 0.65 12.70
C LYS A 88 18.18 -0.16 12.00
N GLN A 89 18.02 0.09 10.70
CA GLN A 89 18.03 -0.99 9.71
C GLN A 89 18.63 -0.45 8.41
N ALA A 90 19.71 -1.09 7.97
CA ALA A 90 20.16 -0.98 6.60
C ALA A 90 19.19 -1.80 5.74
N GLY A 91 18.33 -1.12 4.98
CA GLY A 91 17.40 -1.70 4.02
C GLY A 91 17.17 -0.65 2.94
N LEU A 92 17.39 -1.03 1.69
CA LEU A 92 17.20 -0.19 0.51
C LEU A 92 15.74 0.30 0.48
N LEU A 93 15.55 1.56 0.03
CA LEU A 93 14.29 2.19 -0.41
C LEU A 93 13.07 1.26 -0.33
N GLU A 94 12.17 1.47 0.64
CA GLU A 94 10.93 0.71 0.70
C GLU A 94 9.98 1.28 -0.37
N ASP A 95 9.88 0.58 -1.51
CA ASP A 95 8.95 0.90 -2.58
C ASP A 95 7.52 0.71 -2.04
N MET A 96 6.78 1.80 -1.82
CA MET A 96 5.38 1.73 -1.46
C MET A 96 4.53 2.14 -2.66
N ILE A 97 3.34 1.56 -2.79
CA ILE A 97 2.34 2.04 -3.74
C ILE A 97 1.55 3.16 -3.08
N GLU A 98 1.57 4.35 -3.70
CA GLU A 98 0.68 5.45 -3.38
C GLU A 98 -0.42 5.54 -4.44
N PHE A 99 -1.65 5.76 -3.99
CA PHE A 99 -2.83 5.80 -4.84
C PHE A 99 -3.25 7.25 -5.08
N GLU A 100 -3.28 7.67 -6.34
CA GLU A 100 -3.95 8.91 -6.76
C GLU A 100 -5.44 8.59 -6.98
N VAL A 101 -6.30 8.97 -6.02
CA VAL A 101 -7.77 8.88 -6.09
C VAL A 101 -8.43 10.25 -6.10
#